data_AF-A0A167U6V8-F1
#
_entry.id   AF-A0A167U6V8-F1
#
_cell.length_a   1.000
_cell.length_b   1.000
_cell.length_c   1.000
_cell.angle_alpha   90.00
_cell.angle_beta   90.00
_cell.angle_gamma   90.00
#
_symmetry.space_group_name_H-M   'P 1'
#
loop_
_entity.id
_entity.type
_entity.pdbx_description
1 polymer ?
#
loop_
_entity_poly.entity_id
_entity_poly.type
_entity_poly.pdbx_seq_one_letter_code
_entity_poly.pdbx_strand_id
1 'polypeptide(L)'
;MAEQDLQAICCHLVDVAREAGGVIQSARPTLAMPAEKKNTADIVTETDKAVENLIRRRLARAYPTFHFVGEESYALGQQQPITDAPTFVVDPIDGTSNFVHGFPDVAVSIGLVVGRRPCVGVVYNPFQDELWTGVRGHGAFVTLRAAAVAARRAAPPAGGPSPTGRPADGVHRHRVGQRPRGPQLRAEPARLHDARAHGGHGLWECGCWAWDVAAAWAILAEAGGRMVDGHPGGWDPPVDNRRYLAVRPAATEDGQRAFVEAFWRTMGDARSTYGPASPAK
;
A
#
# COMPACT_ATOMS: atom_id res chain seq x y z
N MET A 1 -19.04 -10.19 -8.88
CA MET A 1 -17.76 -10.89 -8.59
C MET A 1 -17.93 -11.54 -7.24
N ALA A 2 -17.79 -12.85 -7.14
CA ALA A 2 -18.00 -13.58 -5.90
C ALA A 2 -16.81 -13.36 -4.94
N GLU A 3 -17.01 -13.54 -3.63
CA GLU A 3 -15.94 -13.38 -2.63
C GLU A 3 -14.78 -14.36 -2.84
N GLN A 4 -15.06 -15.55 -3.36
CA GLN A 4 -14.05 -16.56 -3.71
C GLN A 4 -13.18 -16.10 -4.90
N ASP A 5 -13.71 -15.28 -5.81
CA ASP A 5 -12.95 -14.73 -6.93
C ASP A 5 -11.91 -13.71 -6.45
N LEU A 6 -12.22 -12.92 -5.41
CA LEU A 6 -11.32 -11.87 -4.90
C LEU A 6 -10.05 -12.43 -4.24
N GLN A 7 -10.15 -13.55 -3.52
CA GLN A 7 -8.98 -14.22 -2.95
C GLN A 7 -8.05 -14.77 -4.04
N ALA A 8 -8.62 -15.41 -5.06
CA ALA A 8 -7.85 -15.90 -6.21
C ALA A 8 -7.14 -14.76 -6.95
N ILE A 9 -7.84 -13.62 -7.14
CA ILE A 9 -7.23 -12.42 -7.69
C ILE A 9 -6.09 -11.94 -6.80
N CYS A 10 -6.28 -11.86 -5.49
CA CYS A 10 -5.24 -11.45 -4.55
C CYS A 10 -3.99 -12.33 -4.64
N CYS A 11 -4.15 -13.66 -4.71
CA CYS A 11 -3.02 -14.58 -4.89
C CYS A 11 -2.24 -14.26 -6.16
N HIS A 12 -2.93 -14.05 -7.28
CA HIS A 12 -2.27 -13.67 -8.53
C HIS A 12 -1.59 -12.30 -8.43
N LEU A 13 -2.21 -11.32 -7.76
CA LEU A 13 -1.60 -10.01 -7.54
C LEU A 13 -0.32 -10.08 -6.70
N VAL A 14 -0.27 -10.98 -5.70
CA VAL A 14 0.94 -11.23 -4.91
C VAL A 14 2.07 -11.76 -5.78
N ASP A 15 1.80 -12.71 -6.67
CA ASP A 15 2.80 -13.25 -7.59
C ASP A 15 3.33 -12.15 -8.52
N VAL A 16 2.43 -11.33 -9.08
CA VAL A 16 2.79 -10.19 -9.94
C VAL A 16 3.62 -9.15 -9.19
N ALA A 17 3.25 -8.81 -7.94
CA ALA A 17 4.00 -7.88 -7.12
C ALA A 17 5.42 -8.40 -6.78
N ARG A 18 5.56 -9.71 -6.53
CA ARG A 18 6.87 -10.33 -6.28
C ARG A 18 7.76 -10.31 -7.52
N GLU A 19 7.21 -10.60 -8.69
CA GLU A 19 7.94 -10.49 -9.96
C GLU A 19 8.38 -9.05 -10.24
N ALA A 20 7.48 -8.08 -10.06
CA ALA A 20 7.80 -6.65 -10.14
C ALA A 20 8.92 -6.25 -9.17
N GLY A 21 8.85 -6.73 -7.93
CA GLY A 21 9.88 -6.49 -6.93
C GLY A 21 11.26 -7.05 -7.32
N GLY A 22 11.32 -8.18 -8.03
CA GLY A 22 12.55 -8.71 -8.59
C GLY A 22 13.18 -7.79 -9.65
N VAL A 23 12.36 -7.12 -10.46
CA VAL A 23 12.82 -6.10 -11.42
C VAL A 23 13.40 -4.89 -10.68
N ILE A 24 12.70 -4.39 -9.65
CA ILE A 24 13.16 -3.25 -8.82
C ILE A 24 14.52 -3.57 -8.15
N GLN A 25 14.67 -4.75 -7.57
CA GLN A 25 15.93 -5.18 -6.95
C GLN A 25 17.08 -5.28 -7.96
N SER A 26 16.79 -5.69 -9.20
CA SER A 26 17.79 -5.86 -10.26
C SER A 26 18.25 -4.54 -10.85
N ALA A 27 17.40 -3.51 -10.83
CA ALA A 27 17.69 -2.21 -11.42
C ALA A 27 18.64 -1.32 -10.61
N ARG A 28 18.99 -1.73 -9.37
CA ARG A 28 19.75 -0.94 -8.38
C ARG A 28 20.70 0.10 -9.00
N PRO A 29 20.40 1.42 -8.86
CA PRO A 29 21.34 2.46 -9.24
C PRO A 29 22.59 2.29 -8.36
N THR A 30 23.68 1.83 -8.96
CA THR A 30 24.91 1.60 -8.21
C THR A 30 25.52 2.96 -7.92
N LEU A 31 25.73 3.31 -6.65
CA LEU A 31 26.52 4.48 -6.20
C LEU A 31 27.97 4.50 -6.76
N ALA A 32 28.38 3.46 -7.47
CA ALA A 32 29.71 3.26 -8.05
C ALA A 32 29.75 3.35 -9.59
N MET A 33 28.74 3.92 -10.25
CA MET A 33 28.81 4.17 -11.70
C MET A 33 29.67 5.42 -11.99
N PRO A 34 30.74 5.30 -12.79
CA PRO A 34 31.45 6.47 -13.32
C PRO A 34 30.49 7.34 -14.14
N ALA A 35 30.60 8.65 -13.97
CA ALA A 35 29.65 9.70 -14.38
C ALA A 35 29.42 9.88 -15.90
N GLU A 36 29.52 8.84 -16.73
CA GLU A 36 29.31 8.92 -18.18
C GLU A 36 28.07 8.16 -18.71
N LYS A 37 27.24 7.53 -17.87
CA LYS A 37 26.12 6.69 -18.38
C LYS A 37 24.83 6.87 -17.58
N LYS A 38 23.89 7.63 -18.16
CA LYS A 38 22.50 7.92 -17.74
C LYS A 38 22.34 8.55 -16.34
N ASN A 39 21.56 9.62 -16.25
CA ASN A 39 21.27 10.25 -14.97
C ASN A 39 20.40 9.29 -14.12
N THR A 40 20.52 9.32 -12.79
CA THR A 40 19.73 8.48 -11.88
C THR A 40 18.23 8.65 -12.12
N ALA A 41 17.78 9.85 -12.49
CA ALA A 41 16.39 10.11 -12.88
C ALA A 41 15.94 9.28 -14.10
N ASP A 42 16.81 9.06 -15.07
CA ASP A 42 16.49 8.25 -16.27
C ASP A 42 16.36 6.76 -15.92
N ILE A 43 17.24 6.26 -15.03
CA ILE A 43 17.21 4.86 -14.56
C ILE A 43 15.90 4.56 -13.82
N VAL A 44 15.49 5.50 -12.98
CA VAL A 44 14.24 5.38 -12.21
C VAL A 44 13.05 5.36 -13.16
N THR A 45 12.96 6.34 -14.06
CA THR A 45 11.91 6.39 -15.10
C THR A 45 11.86 5.11 -15.95
N GLU A 46 13.01 4.52 -16.31
CA GLU A 46 13.07 3.26 -17.05
C GLU A 46 12.59 2.06 -16.21
N THR A 47 12.92 2.04 -14.93
CA THR A 47 12.52 0.97 -14.00
C THR A 47 11.02 1.03 -13.72
N ASP A 48 10.48 2.21 -13.42
CA ASP A 48 9.05 2.47 -13.24
C ASP A 48 8.24 1.97 -14.45
N LYS A 49 8.64 2.37 -15.66
CA LYS A 49 8.00 1.92 -16.91
C LYS A 49 8.12 0.42 -17.13
N ALA A 50 9.27 -0.18 -16.80
CA ALA A 50 9.47 -1.62 -16.94
C ALA A 50 8.56 -2.42 -16.00
N VAL A 51 8.45 -1.98 -14.75
CA VAL A 51 7.58 -2.57 -13.72
C VAL A 51 6.12 -2.41 -14.10
N GLU A 52 5.68 -1.21 -14.45
CA GLU A 52 4.28 -0.99 -14.85
C GLU A 52 3.90 -1.83 -16.07
N ASN A 53 4.78 -1.93 -17.07
CA ASN A 53 4.52 -2.76 -18.25
C ASN A 53 4.52 -4.26 -17.95
N LEU A 54 5.32 -4.73 -17.00
CA LEU A 54 5.23 -6.11 -16.50
C LEU A 54 3.86 -6.35 -15.87
N ILE A 55 3.45 -5.50 -14.92
CA ILE A 55 2.19 -5.63 -14.20
C ILE A 55 1.03 -5.58 -15.19
N ARG A 56 0.96 -4.56 -16.05
CA ARG A 56 -0.08 -4.39 -17.07
C ARG A 56 -0.23 -5.62 -17.96
N ARG A 57 0.86 -6.18 -18.48
CA ARG A 57 0.80 -7.37 -19.36
C ARG A 57 0.28 -8.59 -18.62
N ARG A 58 0.73 -8.81 -17.37
CA ARG A 58 0.28 -9.94 -16.55
C ARG A 58 -1.22 -9.84 -16.24
N LEU A 59 -1.67 -8.65 -15.85
CA LEU A 59 -3.07 -8.41 -15.50
C LEU A 59 -3.98 -8.45 -16.73
N ALA A 60 -3.59 -7.82 -17.84
CA ALA A 60 -4.39 -7.84 -19.08
C ALA A 60 -4.54 -9.26 -19.66
N ARG A 61 -3.54 -10.13 -19.50
CA ARG A 61 -3.63 -11.53 -19.94
C ARG A 61 -4.63 -12.34 -19.11
N ALA A 62 -4.67 -12.13 -17.80
CA ALA A 62 -5.56 -12.87 -16.91
C ALA A 62 -6.97 -12.28 -16.83
N TYR A 63 -7.09 -10.97 -16.98
CA TYR A 63 -8.32 -10.20 -16.78
C TYR A 63 -8.54 -9.22 -17.95
N PRO A 64 -8.79 -9.73 -19.17
CA PRO A 64 -8.84 -8.91 -20.38
C PRO A 64 -9.97 -7.87 -20.41
N THR A 65 -10.99 -8.03 -19.55
CA THR A 65 -12.12 -7.10 -19.45
C THR A 65 -11.95 -6.05 -18.34
N PHE A 66 -10.86 -6.10 -17.58
CA PHE A 66 -10.62 -5.16 -16.48
C PHE A 66 -9.83 -3.96 -17.01
N HIS A 67 -10.13 -2.78 -16.48
CA HIS A 67 -9.39 -1.57 -16.81
C HIS A 67 -8.09 -1.49 -16.02
N PHE A 68 -7.21 -0.59 -16.45
CA PHE A 68 -5.91 -0.37 -15.83
C PHE A 68 -5.64 1.13 -15.72
N VAL A 69 -5.29 1.57 -14.51
CA VAL A 69 -4.83 2.93 -14.19
C VAL A 69 -3.46 2.78 -13.51
N GLY A 70 -2.43 3.36 -14.09
CA GLY A 70 -1.07 3.36 -13.53
C GLY A 70 -0.44 4.74 -13.60
N GLU A 71 0.46 5.03 -12.67
CA GLU A 71 1.16 6.32 -12.59
C GLU A 71 1.89 6.70 -13.89
N GLU A 72 2.68 5.79 -14.45
CA GLU A 72 3.50 6.07 -15.63
C GLU A 72 2.65 6.24 -16.88
N SER A 73 1.57 5.45 -16.99
CA SER A 73 0.56 5.63 -18.05
C SER A 73 -0.10 7.00 -17.97
N TYR A 74 -0.43 7.43 -16.75
CA TYR A 74 -1.07 8.71 -16.51
C TYR A 74 -0.13 9.86 -16.90
N ALA A 75 1.16 9.77 -16.55
CA ALA A 75 2.18 10.73 -16.95
C ALA A 75 2.35 10.82 -18.48
N LEU A 76 2.08 9.74 -19.21
CA LEU A 76 2.07 9.69 -20.68
C LEU A 76 0.74 10.14 -21.33
N GLY A 77 -0.20 10.68 -20.55
CA GLY A 77 -1.48 11.18 -21.05
C GLY A 77 -2.55 10.10 -21.26
N GLN A 78 -2.33 8.87 -20.80
CA GLN A 78 -3.31 7.78 -20.88
C GLN A 78 -4.29 7.84 -19.70
N GLN A 79 -4.93 8.98 -19.54
CA GLN A 79 -5.84 9.24 -18.42
C GLN A 79 -7.16 8.51 -18.64
N GLN A 80 -7.44 7.49 -17.81
CA GLN A 80 -8.72 6.82 -17.79
C GLN A 80 -9.43 7.07 -16.45
N PRO A 81 -10.69 7.51 -16.47
CA PRO A 81 -11.44 7.70 -15.23
C PRO A 81 -11.71 6.34 -14.56
N ILE A 82 -11.67 6.32 -13.23
CA ILE A 82 -12.08 5.14 -12.47
C ILE A 82 -13.61 5.10 -12.46
N THR A 83 -14.18 4.08 -13.10
CA THR A 83 -15.63 3.88 -13.24
C THR A 83 -16.12 2.80 -12.28
N ASP A 84 -17.35 2.33 -12.47
CA ASP A 84 -17.88 1.20 -11.71
C ASP A 84 -17.32 -0.15 -12.19
N ALA A 85 -16.72 -0.19 -13.38
CA ALA A 85 -16.08 -1.38 -13.92
C ALA A 85 -14.82 -1.77 -13.12
N PRO A 86 -14.50 -3.07 -13.00
CA PRO A 86 -13.28 -3.54 -12.35
C PRO A 86 -12.04 -2.88 -12.96
N THR A 87 -11.26 -2.22 -12.12
CA THR A 87 -10.10 -1.43 -12.52
C THR A 87 -8.93 -1.77 -11.61
N PHE A 88 -7.81 -2.19 -12.18
CA PHE A 88 -6.54 -2.25 -11.46
C PHE A 88 -5.95 -0.85 -11.38
N VAL A 89 -5.57 -0.45 -10.18
CA VAL A 89 -4.93 0.85 -9.89
C VAL A 89 -3.56 0.55 -9.30
N VAL A 90 -2.50 1.00 -9.98
CA VAL A 90 -1.14 0.53 -9.77
C VAL A 90 -0.17 1.69 -9.58
N ASP A 91 0.63 1.61 -8.54
CA ASP A 91 1.88 2.36 -8.41
C ASP A 91 3.03 1.35 -8.58
N PRO A 92 3.82 1.45 -9.67
CA PRO A 92 4.91 0.52 -9.92
C PRO A 92 6.05 0.63 -8.90
N ILE A 93 6.37 1.83 -8.40
CA ILE A 93 7.43 2.11 -7.44
C ILE A 93 7.00 3.26 -6.52
N ASP A 94 6.22 2.95 -5.50
CA ASP A 94 5.90 3.91 -4.47
C ASP A 94 7.16 4.16 -3.62
N GLY A 95 7.54 5.42 -3.51
CA GLY A 95 8.82 5.83 -2.92
C GLY A 95 9.94 5.99 -3.95
N THR A 96 9.62 6.41 -5.18
CA THR A 96 10.58 6.76 -6.25
C THR A 96 11.79 7.57 -5.75
N SER A 97 11.59 8.56 -4.87
CA SER A 97 12.70 9.33 -4.27
C SER A 97 13.59 8.47 -3.36
N ASN A 98 13.00 7.58 -2.56
CA ASN A 98 13.75 6.61 -1.77
C ASN A 98 14.56 5.67 -2.68
N PHE A 99 13.96 5.21 -3.78
CA PHE A 99 14.63 4.38 -4.78
C PHE A 99 15.85 5.09 -5.41
N VAL A 100 15.69 6.35 -5.83
CA VAL A 100 16.78 7.21 -6.35
C VAL A 100 17.94 7.31 -5.36
N HIS A 101 17.63 7.47 -4.08
CA HIS A 101 18.63 7.66 -3.02
C HIS A 101 19.12 6.36 -2.36
N GLY A 102 18.63 5.20 -2.83
CA GLY A 102 19.02 3.89 -2.31
C GLY A 102 18.45 3.55 -0.93
N PHE A 103 17.42 4.25 -0.46
CA PHE A 103 16.70 3.90 0.76
C PHE A 103 15.78 2.69 0.51
N PRO A 104 15.65 1.77 1.48
CA PRO A 104 14.93 0.51 1.31
C PRO A 104 13.40 0.66 1.38
N ASP A 105 12.88 1.84 1.71
CA ASP A 105 11.45 2.13 1.81
C ASP A 105 10.85 2.41 0.42
N VAL A 106 10.69 1.33 -0.35
CA VAL A 106 10.17 1.32 -1.71
C VAL A 106 9.19 0.15 -1.83
N ALA A 107 8.03 0.36 -2.45
CA ALA A 107 7.02 -0.68 -2.57
C ALA A 107 6.35 -0.72 -3.95
N VAL A 108 5.90 -1.91 -4.35
CA VAL A 108 4.93 -2.08 -5.44
C VAL A 108 3.53 -2.04 -4.82
N SER A 109 2.65 -1.18 -5.33
CA SER A 109 1.25 -1.05 -4.87
C SER A 109 0.29 -1.49 -5.98
N ILE A 110 -0.55 -2.49 -5.71
CA ILE A 110 -1.56 -2.99 -6.66
C ILE A 110 -2.91 -3.08 -5.95
N GLY A 111 -3.85 -2.23 -6.37
CA GLY A 111 -5.23 -2.24 -5.91
C GLY A 111 -6.19 -2.74 -6.99
N LEU A 112 -7.20 -3.52 -6.61
CA LEU A 112 -8.39 -3.75 -7.43
C LEU A 112 -9.54 -2.89 -6.89
N VAL A 113 -10.09 -2.07 -7.76
CA VAL A 113 -11.25 -1.22 -7.49
C VAL A 113 -12.45 -1.74 -8.27
N VAL A 114 -13.59 -1.90 -7.60
CA VAL A 114 -14.86 -2.31 -8.20
C VAL A 114 -15.96 -1.40 -7.66
N GLY A 115 -16.79 -0.81 -8.54
CA GLY A 115 -17.80 0.17 -8.11
C GLY A 115 -17.17 1.39 -7.42
N ARG A 116 -16.01 1.86 -7.91
CA ARG A 116 -15.20 2.94 -7.30
C ARG A 116 -14.78 2.69 -5.83
N ARG A 117 -14.81 1.44 -5.37
CA ARG A 117 -14.43 1.04 -4.01
C ARG A 117 -13.28 0.01 -4.06
N PRO A 118 -12.15 0.26 -3.37
CA PRO A 118 -11.10 -0.74 -3.22
C PRO A 118 -11.63 -2.04 -2.61
N CYS A 119 -11.24 -3.19 -3.18
CA CYS A 119 -11.70 -4.51 -2.73
C CYS A 119 -10.57 -5.54 -2.59
N VAL A 120 -9.46 -5.36 -3.30
CA VAL A 120 -8.23 -6.13 -3.09
C VAL A 120 -7.07 -5.15 -3.07
N GLY A 121 -6.14 -5.33 -2.15
CA GLY A 121 -4.92 -4.53 -2.07
C GLY A 121 -3.72 -5.41 -1.79
N VAL A 122 -2.64 -5.19 -2.54
CA VAL A 122 -1.33 -5.80 -2.34
C VAL A 122 -0.30 -4.67 -2.30
N VAL A 123 0.47 -4.60 -1.22
CA VAL A 123 1.63 -3.70 -1.09
C VAL A 123 2.84 -4.55 -0.76
N TYR A 124 3.87 -4.51 -1.60
CA TYR A 124 5.06 -5.34 -1.44
C TYR A 124 6.32 -4.50 -1.46
N ASN A 125 7.06 -4.50 -0.36
CA ASN A 125 8.41 -3.95 -0.31
C ASN A 125 9.42 -5.07 -0.61
N PRO A 126 10.11 -5.03 -1.77
CA PRO A 126 11.03 -6.08 -2.14
C PRO A 126 12.35 -6.04 -1.36
N PHE A 127 12.80 -4.89 -0.88
CA PHE A 127 14.07 -4.80 -0.12
C PHE A 127 13.94 -5.37 1.29
N GLN A 128 12.76 -5.24 1.89
CA GLN A 128 12.45 -5.75 3.23
C GLN A 128 11.77 -7.13 3.22
N ASP A 129 11.32 -7.59 2.04
CA ASP A 129 10.48 -8.78 1.87
C ASP A 129 9.28 -8.74 2.84
N GLU A 130 8.58 -7.61 2.75
CA GLU A 130 7.41 -7.27 3.54
C GLU A 130 6.22 -7.15 2.59
N LEU A 131 5.23 -8.03 2.79
CA LEU A 131 4.06 -8.15 1.93
C LEU A 131 2.78 -7.93 2.74
N TRP A 132 2.04 -6.89 2.38
CA TRP A 132 0.72 -6.60 2.93
C TRP A 132 -0.36 -6.97 1.93
N THR A 133 -1.44 -7.55 2.44
CA THR A 133 -2.59 -7.94 1.64
C THR A 133 -3.88 -7.61 2.37
N GLY A 134 -4.91 -7.21 1.63
CA GLY A 134 -6.26 -6.98 2.14
C GLY A 134 -7.27 -7.39 1.08
N VAL A 135 -8.23 -8.21 1.46
CA VAL A 135 -9.25 -8.73 0.53
C VAL A 135 -10.62 -8.56 1.18
N ARG A 136 -11.55 -7.91 0.49
CA ARG A 136 -12.87 -7.59 1.02
C ARG A 136 -13.56 -8.81 1.62
N GLY A 137 -13.88 -8.75 2.91
CA GLY A 137 -14.54 -9.82 3.65
C GLY A 137 -13.62 -10.94 4.17
N HIS A 138 -12.30 -10.84 3.91
CA HIS A 138 -11.32 -11.88 4.26
C HIS A 138 -10.22 -11.38 5.19
N GLY A 139 -10.22 -10.09 5.53
CA GLY A 139 -9.26 -9.49 6.45
C GLY A 139 -7.96 -9.04 5.79
N ALA A 140 -7.12 -8.43 6.63
CA ALA A 140 -5.80 -7.93 6.26
C ALA A 140 -4.68 -8.76 6.90
N PHE A 141 -3.59 -8.96 6.15
CA PHE A 141 -2.44 -9.76 6.54
C PHE A 141 -1.13 -9.09 6.17
N VAL A 142 -0.12 -9.29 7.02
CA VAL A 142 1.27 -9.00 6.73
C VAL A 142 2.09 -10.28 6.72
N THR A 143 3.00 -10.41 5.77
CA THR A 143 4.00 -11.48 5.69
C THR A 143 5.37 -10.83 5.71
N LEU A 144 6.22 -11.28 6.64
CA LEU A 144 7.58 -10.76 6.84
C LEU A 144 8.60 -11.88 6.68
N ARG A 145 9.80 -11.54 6.18
CA ARG A 145 10.95 -12.46 6.15
C ARG A 145 11.31 -12.99 7.56
N ALA A 146 11.61 -14.28 7.68
CA ALA A 146 11.90 -14.97 8.96
C ALA A 146 13.06 -14.42 9.82
N ALA A 147 13.82 -13.42 9.38
CA ALA A 147 14.98 -12.92 10.14
C ALA A 147 14.61 -12.09 11.39
N ALA A 148 13.34 -11.67 11.57
CA ALA A 148 12.92 -10.86 12.73
C ALA A 148 12.29 -11.66 13.89
N VAL A 149 12.02 -12.96 13.72
CA VAL A 149 11.35 -13.78 14.75
C VAL A 149 12.35 -14.37 15.76
N ALA A 150 13.63 -14.54 15.38
CA ALA A 150 14.65 -15.14 16.25
C ALA A 150 15.24 -14.16 17.28
N ALA A 151 15.17 -12.84 17.08
CA ALA A 151 15.81 -11.86 17.97
C ALA A 151 14.91 -11.32 19.11
N ARG A 152 13.65 -11.79 19.24
CA ARG A 152 12.71 -11.34 20.31
C ARG A 152 12.25 -12.45 21.25
N ARG A 153 12.80 -13.66 21.15
CA ARG A 153 12.75 -14.59 22.28
C ARG A 153 13.78 -14.12 23.30
N ALA A 154 13.28 -13.62 24.43
CA ALA A 154 14.08 -13.46 25.64
C ALA A 154 14.96 -14.70 25.80
N ALA A 155 16.27 -14.48 26.00
CA ALA A 155 17.20 -15.56 26.29
C ALA A 155 16.60 -16.45 27.39
N PRO A 156 16.40 -17.75 27.16
CA PRO A 156 16.16 -18.66 28.27
C PRO A 156 17.46 -18.74 29.08
N PRO A 157 17.39 -18.95 30.41
CA PRO A 157 18.59 -19.18 31.20
C PRO A 157 19.31 -20.43 30.69
N ALA A 158 20.63 -20.39 30.73
CA ALA A 158 21.54 -21.39 30.18
C ALA A 158 21.20 -22.83 30.62
N GLY A 159 21.20 -23.77 29.67
CA GLY A 159 21.35 -25.21 29.93
C GLY A 159 20.58 -26.14 28.98
N GLY A 160 21.30 -26.98 28.21
CA GLY A 160 20.78 -28.24 27.66
C GLY A 160 20.83 -28.39 26.13
N PRO A 161 21.17 -29.58 25.59
CA PRO A 161 21.77 -29.74 24.26
C PRO A 161 20.79 -29.75 23.10
N SER A 162 21.33 -29.37 21.94
CA SER A 162 20.72 -29.35 20.61
C SER A 162 20.24 -30.74 20.15
N PRO A 163 19.14 -30.82 19.38
CA PRO A 163 19.08 -31.79 18.30
C PRO A 163 18.83 -31.11 16.95
N THR A 164 19.68 -31.53 16.02
CA THR A 164 19.60 -31.49 14.56
C THR A 164 18.18 -31.45 13.98
N GLY A 165 17.92 -30.48 13.08
CA GLY A 165 16.75 -30.45 12.20
C GLY A 165 16.93 -29.44 11.06
N ARG A 166 16.63 -29.85 9.82
CA ARG A 166 16.83 -29.16 8.53
C ARG A 166 16.28 -27.70 8.50
N PRO A 167 16.80 -26.81 7.63
CA PRO A 167 16.23 -25.48 7.49
C PRO A 167 14.84 -25.58 6.86
N ALA A 168 13.81 -25.19 7.60
CA ALA A 168 12.50 -24.89 7.05
C ALA A 168 12.51 -23.43 6.57
N ASP A 169 12.17 -23.20 5.31
CA ASP A 169 11.99 -21.86 4.75
C ASP A 169 10.84 -21.15 5.49
N GLY A 170 11.21 -20.39 6.53
CA GLY A 170 10.28 -19.73 7.43
C GLY A 170 9.63 -18.51 6.79
N VAL A 171 8.36 -18.61 6.41
CA VAL A 171 7.52 -17.46 6.04
C VAL A 171 6.40 -17.37 7.08
N HIS A 172 6.32 -16.27 7.82
CA HIS A 172 5.30 -16.07 8.84
C HIS A 172 4.23 -15.10 8.34
N ARG A 173 3.00 -15.61 8.16
CA ARG A 173 1.82 -14.78 7.87
C ARG A 173 1.16 -14.41 9.19
N HIS A 174 1.04 -13.12 9.48
CA HIS A 174 0.38 -12.60 10.66
C HIS A 174 -0.90 -11.88 10.26
N ARG A 175 -2.02 -12.22 10.92
CA ARG A 175 -3.21 -11.36 10.93
C ARG A 175 -2.82 -10.07 11.64
N VAL A 176 -3.13 -8.92 11.05
CA VAL A 176 -2.66 -7.63 11.55
C VAL A 176 -3.13 -7.43 13.01
N GLY A 177 -2.15 -7.45 13.93
CA GLY A 177 -2.23 -7.38 15.39
C GLY A 177 -0.99 -6.64 15.93
N GLN A 178 -1.11 -5.98 17.08
CA GLN A 178 -0.42 -4.73 17.52
C GLN A 178 1.16 -4.70 17.61
N ARG A 179 1.80 -3.62 17.05
CA ARG A 179 3.13 -2.93 17.33
C ARG A 179 4.49 -3.36 16.66
N PRO A 180 5.64 -2.56 16.65
CA PRO A 180 6.02 -1.11 16.51
C PRO A 180 6.94 -0.68 15.28
N ARG A 181 6.68 0.46 14.55
CA ARG A 181 7.57 1.64 14.23
C ARG A 181 7.38 2.43 12.87
N GLY A 182 7.32 3.78 12.94
CA GLY A 182 7.99 4.78 12.06
C GLY A 182 7.28 5.35 10.79
N PRO A 183 7.17 6.70 10.57
CA PRO A 183 6.22 7.31 9.62
C PRO A 183 6.75 7.47 8.19
N GLN A 184 5.98 7.00 7.18
CA GLN A 184 6.05 7.47 5.79
C GLN A 184 4.86 6.98 4.93
N LEU A 185 4.04 7.91 4.43
CA LEU A 185 2.71 7.70 3.81
C LEU A 185 2.58 6.72 2.63
N ARG A 186 3.68 6.10 2.24
CA ARG A 186 3.92 5.31 1.02
C ARG A 186 3.93 3.79 1.24
N ALA A 187 3.13 3.37 2.21
CA ALA A 187 2.92 2.02 2.78
C ALA A 187 2.14 2.15 4.12
N GLU A 188 2.00 3.37 4.65
CA GLU A 188 1.46 3.61 5.99
C GLU A 188 0.01 3.20 6.24
N PRO A 189 -0.96 3.19 5.30
CA PRO A 189 -2.29 2.73 5.69
C PRO A 189 -2.28 1.25 6.11
N ALA A 190 -1.31 0.47 5.60
CA ALA A 190 -1.01 -0.87 6.08
C ALA A 190 -0.23 -0.86 7.42
N ARG A 191 0.67 0.12 7.62
CA ARG A 191 1.48 0.30 8.85
C ARG A 191 0.80 1.15 9.96
N LEU A 192 -0.40 1.70 9.74
CA LEU A 192 -1.10 2.67 10.61
C LEU A 192 -1.56 2.11 11.96
N HIS A 193 -1.36 0.81 12.16
CA HIS A 193 -1.72 0.11 13.37
C HIS A 193 -0.94 0.60 14.62
N ASP A 194 0.12 1.39 14.44
CA ASP A 194 1.20 1.43 15.40
C ASP A 194 1.34 2.64 16.33
N ALA A 195 0.50 3.66 16.18
CA ALA A 195 0.65 4.90 16.94
C ALA A 195 0.14 4.83 18.41
N ARG A 196 0.28 3.68 19.11
CA ARG A 196 -0.10 3.58 20.54
C ARG A 196 0.87 4.31 21.48
N ALA A 197 2.06 4.70 21.03
CA ALA A 197 3.03 5.43 21.84
C ALA A 197 2.95 6.96 21.69
N HIS A 198 2.20 7.49 20.70
CA HIS A 198 2.17 8.92 20.36
C HIS A 198 0.76 9.51 20.18
N GLY A 199 -0.32 8.76 20.44
CA GLY A 199 -1.69 9.29 20.37
C GLY A 199 -2.21 9.60 18.95
N GLY A 200 -1.56 9.10 17.90
CA GLY A 200 -2.05 9.23 16.52
C GLY A 200 -3.20 8.25 16.25
N HIS A 201 -4.39 8.78 15.95
CA HIS A 201 -5.59 7.98 15.61
C HIS A 201 -5.91 7.97 14.11
N GLY A 202 -5.15 8.71 13.32
CA GLY A 202 -5.29 8.73 11.87
C GLY A 202 -4.13 9.43 11.19
N LEU A 203 -4.18 9.38 9.87
CA LEU A 203 -3.18 9.89 8.95
C LEU A 203 -3.90 10.67 7.87
N TRP A 204 -3.47 11.90 7.65
CA TRP A 204 -4.10 12.82 6.73
C TRP A 204 -3.13 13.22 5.65
N GLU A 205 -3.52 13.03 4.39
CA GLU A 205 -2.83 13.60 3.25
C GLU A 205 -3.82 14.15 2.22
N CYS A 206 -3.38 15.24 1.58
CA CYS A 206 -4.02 15.82 0.43
C CYS A 206 -3.04 15.81 -0.74
N GLY A 207 -3.53 15.49 -1.94
CA GLY A 207 -2.73 15.45 -3.16
C GLY A 207 -2.24 14.06 -3.58
N CYS A 208 -2.58 12.99 -2.85
CA CYS A 208 -2.29 11.61 -3.23
C CYS A 208 -3.20 11.15 -4.37
N TRP A 209 -2.65 10.42 -5.32
CA TRP A 209 -3.36 9.83 -6.45
C TRP A 209 -4.04 8.54 -6.03
N ALA A 210 -4.93 8.03 -6.89
CA ALA A 210 -5.63 6.80 -6.63
C ALA A 210 -4.66 5.61 -6.47
N TRP A 211 -3.54 5.61 -7.19
CA TRP A 211 -2.52 4.56 -7.11
C TRP A 211 -1.76 4.55 -5.78
N ASP A 212 -1.52 5.72 -5.18
CA ASP A 212 -0.92 5.84 -3.84
C ASP A 212 -1.81 5.18 -2.76
N VAL A 213 -3.14 5.22 -2.92
CA VAL A 213 -4.07 4.86 -1.82
C VAL A 213 -4.89 3.60 -2.06
N ALA A 214 -5.11 3.16 -3.30
CA ALA A 214 -6.10 2.12 -3.59
C ALA A 214 -5.80 0.79 -2.88
N ALA A 215 -4.57 0.28 -2.99
CA ALA A 215 -4.19 -0.97 -2.33
C ALA A 215 -4.23 -0.85 -0.81
N ALA A 216 -3.64 0.23 -0.30
CA ALA A 216 -3.52 0.49 1.13
C ALA A 216 -4.88 0.75 1.79
N TRP A 217 -5.85 1.32 1.07
CA TRP A 217 -7.23 1.47 1.52
C TRP A 217 -7.91 0.11 1.67
N ALA A 218 -7.81 -0.79 0.70
CA ALA A 218 -8.37 -2.14 0.84
C ALA A 218 -7.80 -2.87 2.07
N ILE A 219 -6.49 -2.72 2.33
CA ILE A 219 -5.83 -3.26 3.52
C ILE A 219 -6.37 -2.61 4.80
N LEU A 220 -6.48 -1.28 4.85
CA LEU A 220 -6.98 -0.53 6.00
C LEU A 220 -8.41 -0.93 6.36
N ALA A 221 -9.30 -0.99 5.36
CA ALA A 221 -10.70 -1.36 5.56
C ALA A 221 -10.82 -2.76 6.16
N GLU A 222 -10.05 -3.72 5.64
CA GLU A 222 -10.04 -5.10 6.12
C GLU A 222 -9.32 -5.30 7.45
N ALA A 223 -8.49 -4.34 7.87
CA ALA A 223 -7.98 -4.26 9.23
C ALA A 223 -9.00 -3.68 10.24
N GLY A 224 -10.15 -3.20 9.76
CA GLY A 224 -11.19 -2.52 10.56
C GLY A 224 -11.01 -1.00 10.65
N GLY A 225 -10.13 -0.43 9.83
CA GLY A 225 -9.95 1.01 9.69
C GLY A 225 -10.97 1.62 8.74
N ARG A 226 -10.91 2.95 8.59
CA ARG A 226 -11.81 3.69 7.69
C ARG A 226 -11.02 4.74 6.93
N MET A 227 -11.32 4.91 5.64
CA MET A 227 -10.86 6.05 4.86
C MET A 227 -12.01 7.03 4.69
N VAL A 228 -11.78 8.31 5.01
CA VAL A 228 -12.75 9.40 4.82
C VAL A 228 -12.09 10.57 4.08
N ASP A 229 -12.86 11.55 3.62
CA ASP A 229 -12.32 12.79 3.06
C ASP A 229 -11.60 13.58 4.17
N GLY A 230 -10.52 14.26 3.82
CA GLY A 230 -9.92 15.26 4.69
C GLY A 230 -10.86 16.42 5.04
N HIS A 231 -11.90 16.65 4.24
CA HIS A 231 -12.89 17.71 4.45
C HIS A 231 -14.16 17.24 5.18
N PRO A 232 -14.80 18.13 5.98
CA PRO A 232 -16.02 17.82 6.71
C PRO A 232 -17.15 17.24 5.86
N GLY A 233 -17.78 16.18 6.36
CA GLY A 233 -18.97 15.56 5.76
C GLY A 233 -18.69 14.51 4.68
N GLY A 234 -17.44 14.39 4.21
CA GLY A 234 -17.05 13.38 3.22
C GLY A 234 -16.76 12.02 3.86
N TRP A 235 -17.77 11.32 4.38
CA TRP A 235 -17.58 10.02 5.02
C TRP A 235 -17.21 8.88 4.06
N ASP A 236 -17.63 8.98 2.81
CA ASP A 236 -17.53 7.91 1.82
C ASP A 236 -16.93 8.41 0.49
N PRO A 237 -15.72 9.01 0.51
CA PRO A 237 -15.12 9.60 -0.69
C PRO A 237 -14.88 8.53 -1.77
N PRO A 238 -14.89 8.89 -3.06
CA PRO A 238 -14.42 7.98 -4.10
C PRO A 238 -12.90 7.77 -4.03
N VAL A 239 -12.37 6.72 -4.67
CA VAL A 239 -10.93 6.38 -4.64
C VAL A 239 -10.03 7.40 -5.36
N ASP A 240 -10.61 8.31 -6.12
CA ASP A 240 -9.96 9.40 -6.86
C ASP A 240 -10.26 10.79 -6.26
N ASN A 241 -10.68 10.85 -4.98
CA ASN A 241 -11.00 12.09 -4.26
C ASN A 241 -9.80 13.03 -4.03
N ARG A 242 -8.56 12.50 -4.02
CA ARG A 242 -7.30 13.24 -3.81
C ARG A 242 -7.13 13.88 -2.42
N ARG A 243 -8.05 13.63 -1.49
CA ARG A 243 -8.01 14.12 -0.09
C ARG A 243 -8.48 13.00 0.81
N TYR A 244 -7.61 12.56 1.71
CA TYR A 244 -7.87 11.35 2.48
C TYR A 244 -7.44 11.52 3.93
N LEU A 245 -8.31 11.08 4.83
CA LEU A 245 -8.01 10.83 6.22
C LEU A 245 -8.19 9.33 6.46
N ALA A 246 -7.07 8.62 6.59
CA ALA A 246 -7.03 7.23 7.01
C ALA A 246 -7.15 7.16 8.53
N VAL A 247 -8.13 6.43 9.03
CA VAL A 247 -8.43 6.28 10.46
C VAL A 247 -8.21 4.84 10.85
N ARG A 248 -7.44 4.65 11.91
CA ARG A 248 -7.12 3.32 12.43
C ARG A 248 -8.38 2.60 12.96
N PRO A 249 -8.35 1.26 13.09
CA PRO A 249 -9.36 0.53 13.86
C PRO A 249 -9.46 1.08 15.29
N ALA A 250 -10.68 1.34 15.76
CA ALA A 250 -10.95 1.70 17.14
C ALA A 250 -11.69 0.55 17.85
N ALA A 251 -11.68 0.57 19.18
CA ALA A 251 -12.40 -0.43 19.98
C ALA A 251 -13.93 -0.36 19.80
N THR A 252 -14.44 0.81 19.40
CA THR A 252 -15.85 1.05 19.10
C THR A 252 -15.95 1.89 17.81
N GLU A 253 -17.04 1.70 17.04
CA GLU A 253 -17.29 2.55 15.86
C GLU A 253 -17.41 4.02 16.22
N ASP A 254 -17.98 4.33 17.39
CA ASP A 254 -18.06 5.70 17.92
C ASP A 254 -16.69 6.33 18.13
N GLY A 255 -15.65 5.53 18.41
CA GLY A 255 -14.28 6.01 18.55
C GLY A 255 -13.70 6.55 17.24
N GLN A 256 -13.94 5.88 16.11
CA GLN A 256 -13.50 6.37 14.79
C GLN A 256 -14.29 7.62 14.40
N ARG A 257 -15.61 7.61 14.63
CA ARG A 257 -16.49 8.73 14.29
C ARG A 257 -16.11 10.00 15.06
N ALA A 258 -15.95 9.88 16.38
CA ALA A 258 -15.57 10.99 17.24
C ALA A 258 -14.20 11.58 16.84
N PHE A 259 -13.24 10.72 16.45
CA PHE A 259 -11.94 11.17 15.97
C PHE A 259 -12.06 11.97 14.67
N VAL A 260 -12.79 11.46 13.67
CA VAL A 260 -13.01 12.15 12.38
C VAL A 260 -13.68 13.50 12.59
N GLU A 261 -14.75 13.54 13.39
CA GLU A 261 -15.45 14.80 13.66
C GLU A 261 -14.57 15.80 14.42
N ALA A 262 -13.76 15.35 15.38
CA ALA A 262 -12.81 16.21 16.09
C ALA A 262 -11.73 16.76 15.15
N PHE A 263 -11.21 15.92 14.24
CA PHE A 263 -10.28 16.33 13.20
C PHE A 263 -10.92 17.41 12.30
N TRP A 264 -12.12 17.17 11.78
CA TRP A 264 -12.83 18.12 10.94
C TRP A 264 -13.17 19.44 11.65
N ARG A 265 -13.53 19.41 12.94
CA ARG A 265 -13.68 20.63 13.76
C ARG A 265 -12.37 21.40 13.89
N THR A 266 -11.25 20.69 13.99
CA THR A 266 -9.91 21.30 14.10
C THR A 266 -9.47 21.95 12.79
N MET A 267 -9.78 21.31 11.66
CA MET A 267 -9.54 21.86 10.31
C MET A 267 -10.37 23.14 10.05
N GLY A 268 -11.58 23.24 10.61
CA GLY A 268 -12.45 24.40 10.43
C GLY A 268 -12.80 24.64 8.95
N ASP A 269 -12.58 25.87 8.47
CA ASP A 269 -12.80 26.25 7.07
C ASP A 269 -11.53 26.12 6.20
N ALA A 270 -10.41 25.59 6.73
CA ALA A 270 -9.21 25.34 5.94
C ALA A 270 -9.50 24.27 4.89
N ARG A 271 -9.36 24.63 3.60
CA ARG A 271 -9.65 23.74 2.47
C ARG A 271 -8.42 23.52 1.63
N SER A 272 -8.11 22.25 1.37
CA SER A 272 -7.17 21.88 0.32
C SER A 272 -7.78 22.21 -1.05
N THR A 273 -6.94 22.63 -1.99
CA THR A 273 -7.31 22.86 -3.39
C THR A 273 -7.26 21.60 -4.25
N TYR A 274 -6.79 20.47 -3.71
CA TYR A 274 -6.76 19.19 -4.41
C TYR A 274 -8.13 18.52 -4.45
N GLY A 275 -8.42 17.76 -5.50
CA GLY A 275 -9.64 16.95 -5.63
C GLY A 275 -10.86 17.72 -6.19
N PRO A 276 -12.03 17.08 -6.31
CA PRO A 276 -13.24 17.73 -6.81
C PRO A 276 -13.67 18.88 -5.88
N ALA A 277 -14.30 19.91 -6.45
CA ALA A 277 -14.83 21.04 -5.69
C ALA A 277 -15.77 20.53 -4.59
N SER A 278 -15.59 21.00 -3.35
CA SER A 278 -16.46 20.61 -2.25
C SER A 278 -17.90 21.05 -2.56
N PRO A 279 -18.92 20.24 -2.19
CA PRO A 279 -20.31 20.66 -2.33
C PRO A 279 -20.52 22.00 -1.63
N ALA A 280 -21.25 22.91 -2.27
CA ALA A 280 -21.61 24.20 -1.69
C ALA A 280 -22.40 23.97 -0.38
N LYS A 281 -22.11 24.78 0.64
CA LYS A 281 -22.84 24.77 1.92
C LYS A 281 -24.33 25.05 1.70
#